data_AF-A0A0L9TFZ8-F1
#
_entry.id   AF-A0A0L9TFZ8-F1
#
_cell.length_a   1.000
_cell.length_b   1.000
_cell.length_c   1.000
_cell.angle_alpha   90.00
_cell.angle_beta   90.00
_cell.angle_gamma   90.00
#
_symmetry.space_group_name_H-M   'P 1'
#
loop_
_entity.id
_entity.type
_entity.pdbx_description
1 polymer ?
#
loop_
_entity_poly.entity_id
_entity_poly.type
_entity_poly.pdbx_seq_one_letter_code
_entity_poly.pdbx_strand_id
1 'polypeptide(L)'
;MAGSNRSSSLKDTQRSIPVGTLAATLATTCLYFISLVLFGSVASREKLLTDRLLTATVAWPFPSLIKIGIILSTMGAALQSLTGAPRLLAAIANDDILPILNYFKAADGGEPHVATLFTAFLCIGCVIIGNLDLITPTVTMFFLLCYTGVNLSCFLLDLLDAPSWRPRWKFHHWSMSLVGALLCIGLLSPFVFPINSVNFFFISLYSNVKDLSVLDMVCSTIWCVKYTCRMIGISLCKHNK
;
A
#
# COMPACT_ATOMS: atom_id res chain seq x y z
N MET A 1 -4.12 -1.91 -3.43
CA MET A 1 -4.72 -2.30 -2.13
C MET A 1 -6.03 -1.57 -1.79
N ALA A 2 -6.42 -0.48 -2.46
CA ALA A 2 -7.70 0.17 -2.16
C ALA A 2 -8.94 -0.65 -2.55
N GLY A 3 -8.90 -1.35 -3.70
CA GLY A 3 -10.02 -2.16 -4.21
C GLY A 3 -10.43 -3.30 -3.28
N SER A 4 -9.53 -3.73 -2.41
CA SER A 4 -9.79 -4.76 -1.43
C SER A 4 -10.47 -4.28 -0.18
N ASN A 5 -10.26 -3.04 0.27
CA ASN A 5 -10.76 -2.54 1.56
C ASN A 5 -12.30 -2.60 1.72
N ARG A 6 -13.05 -2.94 0.66
CA ARG A 6 -14.52 -3.09 0.64
C ARG A 6 -14.97 -4.52 0.32
N SER A 7 -14.10 -5.50 0.51
CA SER A 7 -14.33 -6.89 0.14
C SER A 7 -15.54 -7.55 0.80
N SER A 8 -15.89 -7.16 2.02
CA SER A 8 -17.04 -7.65 2.76
C SER A 8 -18.39 -7.23 2.15
N SER A 9 -18.39 -6.18 1.31
CA SER A 9 -19.58 -5.66 0.64
C SER A 9 -19.73 -6.15 -0.81
N LEU A 10 -18.78 -6.95 -1.31
CA LEU A 10 -18.82 -7.44 -2.69
C LEU A 10 -19.68 -8.70 -2.80
N LYS A 11 -20.49 -8.79 -3.86
CA LYS A 11 -21.31 -9.98 -4.18
C LYS A 11 -20.45 -11.21 -4.50
N ASP A 12 -19.36 -11.01 -5.24
CA ASP A 12 -18.36 -12.04 -5.53
C ASP A 12 -16.95 -11.45 -5.40
N THR A 13 -16.36 -11.64 -4.24
CA THR A 13 -15.05 -11.12 -3.87
C THR A 13 -13.92 -11.78 -4.64
N GLN A 14 -14.05 -13.08 -4.97
CA GLN A 14 -13.00 -13.86 -5.63
C GLN A 14 -12.76 -13.40 -7.07
N ARG A 15 -13.83 -13.01 -7.78
CA ARG A 15 -13.72 -12.51 -9.16
C ARG A 15 -13.52 -11.00 -9.24
N SER A 16 -14.20 -10.23 -8.39
CA SER A 16 -14.28 -8.78 -8.55
C SER A 16 -12.97 -8.06 -8.21
N ILE A 17 -12.24 -8.50 -7.18
CA ILE A 17 -10.96 -7.87 -6.82
C ILE A 17 -9.89 -8.03 -7.91
N PRO A 18 -9.55 -9.25 -8.40
CA PRO A 18 -8.48 -9.37 -9.38
C PRO A 18 -8.80 -8.64 -10.68
N VAL A 19 -10.04 -8.76 -11.18
CA VAL A 19 -10.47 -8.08 -12.41
C VAL A 19 -10.46 -6.56 -12.22
N GLY A 20 -11.05 -6.06 -11.12
CA GLY A 20 -11.12 -4.63 -10.85
C GLY A 20 -9.75 -4.00 -10.63
N THR A 21 -8.85 -4.68 -9.89
CA THR A 21 -7.51 -4.17 -9.62
C THR A 21 -6.66 -4.12 -10.89
N LEU A 22 -6.66 -5.18 -11.69
CA LEU A 22 -5.89 -5.22 -12.94
C LEU A 22 -6.43 -4.22 -13.98
N ALA A 23 -7.76 -4.12 -14.12
CA ALA A 23 -8.37 -3.13 -15.01
C ALA A 23 -8.04 -1.69 -14.58
N ALA A 24 -8.09 -1.40 -13.28
CA ALA A 24 -7.73 -0.09 -12.75
C ALA A 24 -6.25 0.23 -12.97
N THR A 25 -5.34 -0.71 -12.71
CA THR A 25 -3.90 -0.53 -12.96
C THR A 25 -3.61 -0.31 -14.44
N LEU A 26 -4.23 -1.09 -15.33
CA LEU A 26 -4.03 -0.91 -16.77
C LEU A 26 -4.55 0.46 -17.24
N ALA A 27 -5.74 0.85 -16.78
CA ALA A 27 -6.33 2.15 -17.14
C ALA A 27 -5.46 3.32 -16.68
N THR A 28 -4.96 3.32 -15.43
CA THR A 28 -4.09 4.40 -14.94
C THR A 28 -2.75 4.42 -15.65
N THR A 29 -2.13 3.26 -15.90
CA THR A 29 -0.90 3.17 -16.69
C THR A 29 -1.08 3.73 -18.10
N CYS A 30 -2.16 3.37 -18.80
CA CYS A 30 -2.48 3.93 -20.11
C CYS A 30 -2.66 5.45 -20.06
N LEU A 31 -3.39 5.97 -19.07
CA LEU A 31 -3.58 7.41 -18.91
C LEU A 31 -2.26 8.15 -18.63
N TYR A 32 -1.37 7.57 -17.82
CA TYR A 32 -0.04 8.15 -17.60
C TYR A 32 0.80 8.17 -18.88
N PHE A 33 0.82 7.09 -19.67
CA PHE A 33 1.52 7.06 -20.95
C PHE A 33 0.96 8.07 -21.95
N ILE A 34 -0.35 8.16 -22.09
CA ILE A 34 -1.00 9.14 -22.97
C ILE A 34 -0.62 10.56 -22.53
N SER A 35 -0.68 10.84 -21.23
CA SER A 35 -0.32 12.15 -20.68
C SER A 35 1.15 12.49 -20.95
N LEU A 36 2.07 11.53 -20.78
CA LEU A 36 3.49 11.71 -21.08
C LEU A 36 3.72 12.08 -22.55
N VAL A 37 3.10 11.36 -23.48
CA VAL A 37 3.23 11.63 -24.93
C VAL A 37 2.63 12.99 -25.28
N LEU A 38 1.45 13.32 -24.77
CA LEU A 38 0.79 14.60 -25.02
C LEU A 38 1.61 15.78 -24.50
N PHE A 39 2.07 15.74 -23.23
CA PHE A 39 2.91 16.81 -22.69
C PHE A 39 4.24 16.93 -23.42
N GLY A 40 4.85 15.81 -23.82
CA GLY A 40 6.07 15.81 -24.64
C GLY A 40 5.87 16.41 -26.03
N SER A 41 4.67 16.29 -26.61
CA SER A 41 4.34 16.87 -27.92
C SER A 41 3.96 18.35 -27.88
N VAL A 42 3.39 18.83 -26.76
CA VAL A 42 2.82 20.18 -26.64
C VAL A 42 3.78 21.17 -25.98
N ALA A 43 4.58 20.74 -25.01
CA ALA A 43 5.38 21.64 -24.19
C ALA A 43 6.87 21.63 -24.56
N SER A 44 7.48 22.82 -24.61
CA SER A 44 8.93 22.96 -24.75
C SER A 44 9.66 22.54 -23.47
N ARG A 45 10.91 22.09 -23.61
CA ARG A 45 11.75 21.60 -22.49
C ARG A 45 11.84 22.59 -21.33
N GLU A 46 11.96 23.88 -21.62
CA GLU A 46 12.07 24.93 -20.60
C GLU A 46 10.78 25.09 -19.78
N LYS A 47 9.61 24.99 -20.43
CA LYS A 47 8.32 25.04 -19.74
C LYS A 47 8.10 23.82 -18.85
N LEU A 48 8.53 22.63 -19.29
CA LEU A 48 8.45 21.40 -18.50
C LEU A 48 9.32 21.45 -17.22
N LEU A 49 10.44 22.18 -17.24
CA LEU A 49 11.33 22.30 -16.07
C LEU A 49 10.90 23.39 -15.09
N THR A 50 10.30 24.46 -15.59
CA THR A 50 10.06 25.68 -14.80
C THR A 50 8.63 25.74 -14.25
N ASP A 51 7.65 25.25 -15.02
CA ASP A 51 6.23 25.38 -14.66
C ASP A 51 5.69 24.12 -13.96
N ARG A 52 5.56 24.20 -12.64
CA ARG A 52 4.98 23.12 -11.81
C ARG A 52 3.48 22.88 -12.08
N LEU A 53 2.78 23.84 -12.68
CA LEU A 53 1.33 23.77 -12.96
C LEU A 53 1.03 23.81 -14.47
N LEU A 54 1.94 23.28 -15.28
CA LEU A 54 1.81 23.21 -16.75
C LEU A 54 0.48 22.59 -17.20
N THR A 55 -0.04 21.59 -16.49
CA THR A 55 -1.34 20.98 -16.80
C THR A 55 -2.49 21.98 -16.73
N ALA A 56 -2.44 22.96 -15.81
CA ALA A 56 -3.47 23.99 -15.69
C ALA A 56 -3.34 25.05 -16.78
N THR A 57 -2.12 25.36 -17.26
CA THR A 57 -1.91 26.37 -18.29
C THR A 57 -2.30 25.90 -19.69
N VAL A 58 -2.21 24.59 -19.96
CA VAL A 58 -2.60 23.97 -21.24
C VAL A 58 -4.11 23.67 -21.31
N ALA A 59 -4.82 23.69 -20.19
CA ALA A 59 -6.20 23.23 -20.13
C ALA A 59 -7.22 24.19 -20.77
N TRP A 60 -8.08 23.62 -21.62
CA TRP A 60 -9.26 24.25 -22.22
C TRP A 60 -10.54 23.72 -21.54
N PRO A 61 -11.59 24.51 -21.21
CA PRO A 61 -11.81 25.93 -21.55
C PRO A 61 -11.33 26.94 -20.49
N PHE A 62 -11.17 26.53 -19.22
CA PHE A 62 -10.76 27.42 -18.14
C PHE A 62 -9.65 26.81 -17.27
N PRO A 63 -8.46 27.43 -17.18
CA PRO A 63 -7.35 26.98 -16.32
C PRO A 63 -7.74 26.81 -14.84
N SER A 64 -8.67 27.62 -14.34
CA SER A 64 -9.14 27.58 -12.95
C SER A 64 -9.82 26.25 -12.60
N LEU A 65 -10.45 25.58 -13.57
CA LEU A 65 -11.14 24.30 -13.34
C LEU A 65 -10.15 23.21 -12.94
N ILE A 66 -8.98 23.16 -13.57
CA ILE A 66 -7.93 22.19 -13.23
C ILE A 66 -7.39 22.46 -11.83
N LYS A 67 -7.16 23.72 -11.46
CA LYS A 67 -6.67 24.07 -10.12
C LYS A 67 -7.64 23.60 -9.03
N ILE A 68 -8.94 23.85 -9.21
CA ILE A 68 -9.99 23.37 -8.29
C ILE A 68 -10.03 21.84 -8.27
N GLY A 69 -9.96 21.20 -9.44
CA GLY A 69 -9.94 19.74 -9.57
C GLY A 69 -8.78 19.08 -8.82
N ILE A 70 -7.57 19.64 -8.91
CA ILE A 70 -6.39 19.16 -8.17
C ILE A 70 -6.63 19.25 -6.66
N ILE A 71 -7.17 20.38 -6.17
CA ILE A 71 -7.46 20.57 -4.75
C ILE A 71 -8.49 19.54 -4.27
N LEU A 72 -9.62 19.41 -4.96
CA LEU A 72 -10.68 18.46 -4.59
C LEU A 72 -10.21 17.00 -4.65
N SER A 73 -9.47 16.63 -5.70
CA SER A 73 -8.91 15.29 -5.84
C SER A 73 -7.92 14.96 -4.71
N THR A 74 -7.04 15.91 -4.38
CA THR A 74 -6.03 15.74 -3.33
C THR A 74 -6.69 15.63 -1.95
N MET A 75 -7.70 16.47 -1.68
CA MET A 75 -8.49 16.40 -0.44
C MET A 75 -9.22 15.05 -0.32
N GLY A 76 -9.83 14.55 -1.41
CA GLY A 76 -10.49 13.25 -1.42
C GLY A 76 -9.53 12.09 -1.10
N ALA A 77 -8.34 12.08 -1.73
CA ALA A 77 -7.31 11.08 -1.46
C ALA A 77 -6.77 11.18 -0.01
N ALA A 78 -6.60 12.39 0.51
CA ALA A 78 -6.18 12.62 1.89
C ALA A 78 -7.22 12.10 2.89
N LEU A 79 -8.51 12.40 2.69
CA LEU A 79 -9.60 11.92 3.55
C LEU A 79 -9.73 10.38 3.51
N GLN A 80 -9.57 9.78 2.34
CA GLN A 80 -9.54 8.32 2.21
C GLN A 80 -8.39 7.71 3.02
N SER A 81 -7.21 8.32 2.97
CA SER A 81 -6.03 7.83 3.70
C SER A 81 -6.16 8.05 5.22
N LEU A 82 -6.70 9.20 5.62
CA LEU A 82 -6.93 9.56 7.03
C LEU A 82 -7.95 8.64 7.72
N THR A 83 -8.93 8.14 6.98
CA THR A 83 -9.93 7.18 7.51
C THR A 83 -9.48 5.73 7.37
N GLY A 84 -8.66 5.42 6.36
CA GLY A 84 -8.16 4.07 6.10
C GLY A 84 -7.07 3.61 7.08
N ALA A 85 -6.08 4.47 7.35
CA ALA A 85 -4.92 4.11 8.18
C ALA A 85 -5.29 3.75 9.65
N PRO A 86 -6.15 4.52 10.36
CA PRO A 86 -6.54 4.19 11.74
C PRO A 86 -7.27 2.86 11.86
N ARG A 87 -8.12 2.55 10.87
CA ARG A 87 -8.88 1.29 10.83
C ARG A 87 -7.96 0.10 10.63
N LEU A 88 -6.94 0.24 9.79
CA LEU A 88 -5.90 -0.77 9.61
C LEU A 88 -5.09 -0.96 10.90
N LEU A 89 -4.69 0.13 11.57
CA LEU A 89 -3.96 0.07 12.83
C LEU A 89 -4.78 -0.58 13.95
N ALA A 90 -6.06 -0.23 14.07
CA ALA A 90 -6.96 -0.81 15.06
C ALA A 90 -7.23 -2.30 14.80
N ALA A 91 -7.33 -2.71 13.53
CA ALA A 91 -7.43 -4.13 13.16
C ALA A 91 -6.20 -4.92 13.64
N ILE A 92 -4.98 -4.40 13.39
CA ILE A 92 -3.73 -5.02 13.87
C ILE A 92 -3.67 -5.07 15.41
N ALA A 93 -4.14 -4.02 16.09
CA ALA A 93 -4.17 -4.00 17.55
C ALA A 93 -5.15 -5.02 18.13
N ASN A 94 -6.30 -5.23 17.49
CA ASN A 94 -7.30 -6.22 17.91
C ASN A 94 -6.83 -7.68 17.74
N ASP A 95 -5.77 -7.90 16.96
CA ASP A 95 -5.18 -9.23 16.75
C ASP A 95 -4.21 -9.69 17.83
N ASP A 96 -3.91 -8.84 18.84
CA ASP A 96 -3.07 -9.17 19.99
C ASP A 96 -1.64 -9.64 19.66
N ILE A 97 -1.16 -9.43 18.43
CA ILE A 97 0.18 -9.87 17.98
C ILE A 97 1.29 -9.11 18.71
N LEU A 98 1.10 -7.79 18.87
CA LEU A 98 2.09 -6.89 19.44
C LEU A 98 1.51 -6.28 20.73
N PRO A 99 1.97 -6.72 21.91
CA PRO A 99 1.39 -6.27 23.18
C PRO A 99 1.52 -4.76 23.41
N ILE A 100 2.50 -4.11 22.76
CA ILE A 100 2.67 -2.65 22.80
C ILE A 100 1.59 -1.88 22.03
N LEU A 101 0.91 -2.52 21.07
CA LEU A 101 -0.17 -1.91 20.27
C LEU A 101 -1.56 -2.03 20.92
N ASN A 102 -1.68 -2.70 22.07
CA ASN A 102 -2.97 -2.94 22.74
C ASN A 102 -3.70 -1.64 23.15
N TYR A 103 -3.00 -0.51 23.24
CA TYR A 103 -3.59 0.80 23.47
C TYR A 103 -4.48 1.29 22.31
N PHE A 104 -4.25 0.80 21.09
CA PHE A 104 -4.97 1.21 19.88
C PHE A 104 -6.17 0.32 19.54
N LYS A 105 -6.53 -0.62 20.41
CA LYS A 105 -7.70 -1.48 20.22
C LYS A 105 -8.99 -0.66 20.15
N ALA A 106 -9.89 -1.08 19.28
CA ALA A 106 -11.21 -0.49 19.13
C ALA A 106 -12.25 -1.60 19.05
N ALA A 107 -13.43 -1.37 19.64
CA ALA A 107 -14.53 -2.32 19.60
C ALA A 107 -15.00 -2.57 18.16
N ASP A 108 -15.51 -3.78 17.89
CA ASP A 108 -16.03 -4.15 16.57
C ASP A 108 -17.18 -3.22 16.16
N GLY A 109 -16.98 -2.45 15.09
CA GLY A 109 -17.93 -1.46 14.58
C GLY A 109 -17.80 -0.05 15.17
N GLY A 110 -16.97 0.13 16.20
CA GLY A 110 -16.65 1.45 16.75
C GLY A 110 -15.58 2.20 15.95
N GLU A 111 -15.61 3.53 16.00
CA GLU A 111 -14.55 4.34 15.37
C GLU A 111 -13.29 4.36 16.24
N PRO A 112 -12.09 4.07 15.68
CA PRO A 112 -10.87 4.01 16.45
C PRO A 112 -10.31 5.42 16.72
N HIS A 113 -10.86 6.11 17.73
CA HIS A 113 -10.48 7.50 18.05
C HIS A 113 -8.99 7.66 18.40
N VAL A 114 -8.44 6.75 19.19
CA VAL A 114 -7.03 6.80 19.62
C VAL A 114 -6.07 6.61 18.44
N ALA A 115 -6.33 5.62 17.58
CA ALA A 115 -5.54 5.39 16.37
C ALA A 115 -5.68 6.57 15.38
N THR A 116 -6.86 7.18 15.31
CA THR A 116 -7.10 8.36 14.46
C THR A 116 -6.30 9.55 14.95
N LEU A 117 -6.30 9.83 16.26
CA LEU A 117 -5.50 10.91 16.83
C LEU A 117 -3.99 10.70 16.59
N PHE A 118 -3.50 9.46 16.73
CA PHE A 118 -2.10 9.12 16.51
C PHE A 118 -1.68 9.31 15.04
N THR A 119 -2.46 8.78 14.09
CA THR A 119 -2.17 8.98 12.65
C THR A 119 -2.31 10.44 12.24
N ALA A 120 -3.27 11.19 12.79
CA ALA A 120 -3.41 12.62 12.55
C ALA A 120 -2.19 13.40 13.06
N PHE A 121 -1.67 13.08 14.25
CA PHE A 121 -0.45 13.67 14.79
C PHE A 121 0.76 13.42 13.87
N LEU A 122 0.94 12.19 13.38
CA LEU A 122 1.99 11.87 12.41
C LEU A 122 1.82 12.65 11.09
N CYS A 123 0.60 12.74 10.57
CA CYS A 123 0.31 13.52 9.35
C CYS A 123 0.63 15.01 9.54
N ILE A 124 0.27 15.60 10.68
CA ILE A 124 0.60 17.00 11.01
C ILE A 124 2.12 17.19 11.04
N GLY A 125 2.87 16.26 11.64
CA GLY A 125 4.34 16.27 11.62
C GLY A 125 4.91 16.29 10.20
N CYS A 126 4.38 15.46 9.30
CA CYS A 126 4.79 15.46 7.88
C CYS A 126 4.43 16.76 7.16
N VAL A 127 3.28 17.37 7.46
CA VAL A 127 2.86 18.65 6.84
C VAL A 127 3.78 19.79 7.27
N ILE A 128 4.23 19.82 8.53
CA ILE A 128 5.13 20.87 9.06
C ILE A 128 6.48 20.88 8.32
N ILE A 129 6.97 19.73 7.84
CA ILE A 129 8.21 19.65 7.04
C ILE A 129 8.09 20.48 5.74
N GLY A 130 6.88 20.63 5.18
CA GLY A 130 6.60 21.53 4.07
C GLY A 130 7.26 21.21 2.73
N ASN A 131 8.09 20.15 2.65
CA ASN A 131 8.85 19.78 1.47
C ASN A 131 8.42 18.41 0.91
N LEU A 132 7.63 18.45 -0.17
CA LEU A 132 7.14 17.25 -0.84
C LEU A 132 8.25 16.41 -1.48
N ASP A 133 9.38 17.01 -1.83
CA ASP A 133 10.50 16.31 -2.47
C ASP A 133 11.24 15.38 -1.49
N LEU A 134 11.10 15.64 -0.17
CA LEU A 134 11.61 14.75 0.89
C LEU A 134 10.58 13.69 1.31
N ILE A 135 9.28 14.02 1.26
CA ILE A 135 8.20 13.14 1.71
C ILE A 135 7.92 12.04 0.68
N THR A 136 7.85 12.40 -0.61
CA THR A 136 7.58 11.48 -1.73
C THR A 136 8.48 10.24 -1.73
N PRO A 137 9.82 10.37 -1.69
CA PRO A 137 10.69 9.20 -1.67
C PRO A 137 10.49 8.36 -0.40
N THR A 138 10.30 8.99 0.76
CA THR A 138 10.07 8.30 2.03
C THR A 138 8.81 7.42 1.99
N VAL A 139 7.69 7.97 1.51
CA VAL A 139 6.43 7.22 1.36
C VAL A 139 6.56 6.10 0.34
N THR A 140 7.27 6.34 -0.76
CA THR A 140 7.51 5.32 -1.80
C THR A 140 8.27 4.11 -1.24
N MET A 141 9.24 4.33 -0.35
CA MET A 141 9.96 3.22 0.32
C MET A 141 9.02 2.33 1.13
N PHE A 142 8.14 2.91 1.95
CA PHE A 142 7.17 2.13 2.74
C PHE A 142 6.23 1.31 1.86
N PHE A 143 5.75 1.87 0.73
CA PHE A 143 4.92 1.12 -0.21
C PHE A 143 5.67 0.00 -0.90
N LEU A 144 6.91 0.23 -1.35
CA LEU A 144 7.74 -0.80 -1.98
C LEU A 144 8.07 -1.93 -1.01
N LEU A 145 8.37 -1.63 0.26
CA LEU A 145 8.56 -2.67 1.29
C LEU A 145 7.32 -3.53 1.48
N CYS A 146 6.13 -2.91 1.52
CA CYS A 146 4.86 -3.65 1.62
C CYS A 146 4.65 -4.57 0.40
N TYR A 147 4.92 -4.07 -0.82
CA TYR A 147 4.80 -4.88 -2.02
C TYR A 147 5.84 -6.01 -2.08
N THR A 148 7.09 -5.76 -1.67
CA THR A 148 8.11 -6.80 -1.51
C THR A 148 7.64 -7.88 -0.54
N GLY A 149 7.13 -7.48 0.62
CA GLY A 149 6.65 -8.42 1.62
C GLY A 149 5.51 -9.30 1.11
N VAL A 150 4.50 -8.70 0.47
CA VAL A 150 3.37 -9.44 -0.12
C VAL A 150 3.86 -10.41 -1.19
N ASN A 151 4.72 -9.97 -2.11
CA ASN A 151 5.23 -10.81 -3.20
C ASN A 151 6.12 -11.95 -2.68
N LEU A 152 7.01 -11.67 -1.72
CA LEU A 152 7.88 -12.67 -1.13
C LEU A 152 7.08 -13.72 -0.33
N SER A 153 6.04 -13.29 0.38
CA SER A 153 5.16 -14.20 1.12
C SER A 153 4.42 -15.16 0.20
N CYS A 154 3.87 -14.66 -0.91
CA CYS A 154 3.23 -15.52 -1.92
C CYS A 154 4.23 -16.52 -2.50
N PHE A 155 5.46 -16.08 -2.82
CA PHE A 155 6.52 -16.96 -3.30
C PHE A 155 6.90 -18.04 -2.28
N LEU A 156 7.07 -17.67 -1.01
CA LEU A 156 7.44 -18.62 0.05
C LEU A 156 6.32 -19.61 0.37
N LEU A 157 5.06 -19.18 0.33
CA LEU A 157 3.90 -20.06 0.48
C LEU A 157 3.80 -21.09 -0.66
N ASP A 158 4.10 -20.68 -1.90
CA ASP A 158 4.17 -21.58 -3.05
C ASP A 158 5.38 -22.53 -2.94
N LEU A 159 6.53 -22.06 -2.46
CA LEU A 159 7.76 -22.85 -2.37
C LEU A 159 7.71 -23.89 -1.23
N LEU A 160 7.07 -23.53 -0.11
CA LEU A 160 6.97 -24.37 1.09
C LEU A 160 5.73 -25.30 1.08
N ASP A 161 4.92 -25.27 0.02
CA ASP A 161 3.69 -26.05 -0.11
C ASP A 161 2.80 -25.98 1.15
N ALA A 162 2.57 -24.76 1.64
CA ALA A 162 1.81 -24.57 2.87
C ALA A 162 0.40 -25.16 2.72
N PRO A 163 -0.09 -25.99 3.67
CA PRO A 163 -1.31 -26.79 3.49
C PRO A 163 -2.59 -25.97 3.28
N SER A 164 -2.62 -24.72 3.74
CA SER A 164 -3.75 -23.79 3.56
C SER A 164 -3.70 -22.99 2.26
N TRP A 165 -2.62 -23.06 1.49
CA TRP A 165 -2.40 -22.23 0.31
C TRP A 165 -2.83 -22.95 -0.97
N ARG A 166 -3.89 -22.44 -1.63
CA ARG A 166 -4.42 -22.97 -2.90
C ARG A 166 -4.92 -21.81 -3.79
N PRO A 167 -4.02 -21.11 -4.51
CA PRO A 167 -4.40 -19.98 -5.35
C PRO A 167 -5.30 -20.45 -6.49
N ARG A 168 -6.53 -19.90 -6.58
CA ARG A 168 -7.52 -20.29 -7.62
C ARG A 168 -7.45 -19.42 -8.87
N TRP A 169 -6.61 -18.40 -8.88
CA TRP A 169 -6.53 -17.44 -9.98
C TRP A 169 -5.63 -17.95 -11.10
N LYS A 170 -6.11 -17.88 -12.34
CA LYS A 170 -5.54 -18.61 -13.50
C LYS A 170 -4.12 -18.19 -13.89
N PHE A 171 -3.72 -16.95 -13.66
CA PHE A 171 -2.38 -16.45 -14.02
C PHE A 171 -1.44 -16.34 -12.82
N HIS A 172 -1.77 -17.00 -11.71
CA HIS A 172 -0.86 -17.08 -10.56
C HIS A 172 0.25 -18.08 -10.86
N HIS A 173 1.51 -17.65 -10.78
CA HIS A 173 2.68 -18.50 -10.89
C HIS A 173 3.77 -18.00 -9.94
N TRP A 174 4.48 -18.90 -9.27
CA TRP A 174 5.51 -18.57 -8.27
C TRP A 174 6.58 -17.61 -8.81
N SER A 175 6.94 -17.76 -10.09
CA SER A 175 7.94 -16.92 -10.75
C SER A 175 7.50 -15.46 -10.90
N MET A 176 6.20 -15.18 -11.11
CA MET A 176 5.71 -13.80 -11.18
C MET A 176 5.84 -13.10 -9.82
N SER A 177 5.56 -13.82 -8.72
CA SER A 177 5.73 -13.28 -7.37
C SER A 177 7.22 -13.03 -7.04
N LEU A 178 8.11 -13.95 -7.44
CA LEU A 178 9.56 -13.76 -7.26
C LEU A 178 10.09 -12.56 -8.07
N VAL A 179 9.72 -12.45 -9.35
CA VAL A 179 10.11 -11.31 -10.19
C VAL A 179 9.57 -10.01 -9.61
N GLY A 180 8.32 -9.98 -9.13
CA GLY A 180 7.74 -8.81 -8.46
C GLY A 180 8.53 -8.40 -7.22
N ALA A 181 8.91 -9.37 -6.37
CA ALA A 181 9.74 -9.09 -5.19
C ALA A 181 11.13 -8.55 -5.56
N LEU A 182 11.80 -9.17 -6.55
CA LEU A 182 13.11 -8.73 -7.01
C LEU A 182 13.06 -7.34 -7.67
N LEU A 183 12.01 -7.04 -8.43
CA LEU A 183 11.81 -5.70 -8.99
C LEU A 183 11.59 -4.66 -7.90
N CYS A 184 10.76 -4.95 -6.88
CA CYS A 184 10.58 -4.03 -5.75
C CYS A 184 11.87 -3.82 -4.97
N ILE A 185 12.68 -4.88 -4.75
CA ILE A 185 13.99 -4.80 -4.10
C ILE A 185 15.00 -4.02 -4.97
N GLY A 186 15.02 -4.24 -6.28
CA GLY A 186 15.90 -3.53 -7.21
C GLY A 186 15.57 -2.04 -7.33
N LEU A 187 14.28 -1.68 -7.27
CA LEU A 187 13.80 -0.30 -7.21
C LEU A 187 14.05 0.35 -5.85
N LEU A 188 14.19 -0.45 -4.79
CA LEU A 188 14.83 -0.06 -3.54
C LEU A 188 16.35 0.12 -3.79
N SER A 189 16.72 1.16 -4.53
CA SER A 189 18.11 1.52 -4.76
C SER A 189 18.82 1.85 -3.42
N PRO A 190 20.11 1.50 -3.26
CA PRO A 190 20.89 1.61 -2.00
C PRO A 190 21.07 3.02 -1.39
N PHE A 191 20.46 4.07 -1.98
CA PHE A 191 20.61 5.46 -1.52
C PHE A 191 20.03 5.75 -0.12
N VAL A 192 19.24 4.82 0.45
CA VAL A 192 18.65 4.94 1.80
C VAL A 192 18.80 3.61 2.57
N PHE A 193 19.98 2.99 2.47
CA PHE A 193 20.36 1.83 3.28
C PHE A 193 20.28 2.06 4.82
N PRO A 194 20.50 3.27 5.39
CA PRO A 194 20.47 3.43 6.86
C PRO A 194 19.06 3.49 7.49
N ILE A 195 18.00 3.83 6.75
CA ILE A 195 16.64 3.95 7.35
C ILE A 195 15.91 2.60 7.32
N ASN A 196 16.12 1.81 6.26
CA ASN A 196 15.53 0.48 6.13
C ASN A 196 16.23 -0.55 7.03
N SER A 197 17.53 -0.42 7.27
CA SER A 197 18.24 -1.27 8.22
C SER A 197 17.77 -1.05 9.65
N VAL A 198 17.39 0.18 10.07
CA VAL A 198 16.85 0.41 11.42
C VAL A 198 15.48 -0.25 11.61
N ASN A 199 14.56 -0.15 10.64
CA ASN A 199 13.26 -0.84 10.75
C ASN A 199 13.40 -2.37 10.69
N PHE A 200 14.24 -2.90 9.81
CA PHE A 200 14.50 -4.34 9.72
C PHE A 200 15.27 -4.86 10.94
N PHE A 201 16.17 -4.05 11.52
CA PHE A 201 16.90 -4.36 12.75
C PHE A 201 16.00 -4.32 13.97
N PHE A 202 15.11 -3.33 14.12
CA PHE A 202 14.12 -3.33 15.22
C PHE A 202 13.16 -4.52 15.14
N ILE A 203 12.74 -4.91 13.94
CA ILE A 203 11.89 -6.10 13.73
C ILE A 203 12.69 -7.39 14.01
N SER A 204 13.95 -7.49 13.57
CA SER A 204 14.83 -8.64 13.82
C SER A 204 15.30 -8.76 15.28
N LEU A 205 15.39 -7.66 16.02
CA LEU A 205 15.76 -7.63 17.44
C LEU A 205 14.54 -7.98 18.32
N TYR A 206 13.33 -7.59 17.90
CA TYR A 206 12.09 -8.11 18.49
C TYR A 206 11.89 -9.61 18.21
N SER A 207 12.32 -10.09 17.04
CA SER A 207 12.27 -11.52 16.66
C SER A 207 13.29 -12.40 17.40
N ASN A 208 14.30 -11.83 18.07
CA ASN A 208 15.27 -12.58 18.89
C ASN A 208 14.84 -12.75 20.36
N VAL A 209 13.90 -11.93 20.86
CA VAL A 209 13.49 -11.94 22.28
C VAL A 209 12.32 -12.90 22.54
N LYS A 210 11.59 -13.28 21.50
CA LYS A 210 10.64 -14.39 21.51
C LYS A 210 11.11 -15.35 20.44
N ASP A 211 11.27 -16.64 20.74
CA ASP A 211 11.59 -17.72 19.80
C ASP A 211 10.62 -17.72 18.59
N LEU A 212 10.79 -16.77 17.68
CA LEU A 212 10.03 -16.61 16.46
C LEU A 212 10.99 -16.97 15.35
N SER A 213 10.82 -18.18 14.86
CA SER A 213 11.58 -18.71 13.74
C SER A 213 11.47 -17.76 12.54
N VAL A 214 12.45 -17.74 11.63
CA VAL A 214 12.35 -17.03 10.35
C VAL A 214 11.06 -17.43 9.59
N LEU A 215 10.56 -18.63 9.85
CA LEU A 215 9.25 -19.12 9.41
C LEU A 215 8.08 -18.26 9.91
N ASP A 216 8.16 -17.66 11.11
CA ASP A 216 7.16 -16.76 11.70
C ASP A 216 7.26 -15.33 11.20
N MET A 217 8.42 -14.87 10.74
CA MET A 217 8.56 -13.57 10.04
C MET A 217 8.01 -13.67 8.61
N VAL A 218 8.28 -14.82 7.97
CA VAL A 218 7.56 -15.26 6.77
C VAL A 218 6.08 -15.42 7.12
N CYS A 219 5.71 -15.97 8.28
CA CYS A 219 4.32 -16.08 8.73
C CYS A 219 3.67 -14.72 9.04
N SER A 220 4.44 -13.69 9.42
CA SER A 220 4.03 -12.30 9.71
C SER A 220 3.86 -11.49 8.42
N THR A 221 4.67 -11.80 7.41
CA THR A 221 4.51 -11.27 6.05
C THR A 221 3.40 -12.02 5.30
N ILE A 222 3.26 -13.34 5.52
CA ILE A 222 2.10 -14.17 5.18
C ILE A 222 0.88 -13.73 5.98
N TRP A 223 1.03 -13.16 7.17
CA TRP A 223 -0.04 -12.56 7.96
C TRP A 223 -0.40 -11.18 7.43
N CYS A 224 0.56 -10.42 6.93
CA CYS A 224 0.33 -9.23 6.14
C CYS A 224 -0.41 -9.60 4.83
N VAL A 225 -0.11 -10.75 4.23
CA VAL A 225 -0.90 -11.35 3.12
C VAL A 225 -2.22 -11.94 3.60
N LYS A 226 -2.34 -12.48 4.82
CA LYS A 226 -3.59 -13.01 5.39
C LYS A 226 -4.53 -11.88 5.79
N TYR A 227 -4.00 -10.74 6.22
CA TYR A 227 -4.69 -9.50 6.52
C TYR A 227 -4.98 -8.69 5.28
N THR A 228 -4.06 -8.66 4.32
CA THR A 228 -4.36 -8.15 2.99
C THR A 228 -5.45 -9.06 2.40
N CYS A 229 -5.39 -10.39 2.46
CA CYS A 229 -6.43 -11.32 1.98
C CYS A 229 -7.75 -11.25 2.76
N ARG A 230 -7.73 -11.01 4.07
CA ARG A 230 -8.93 -10.86 4.94
C ARG A 230 -9.56 -9.47 4.77
N MET A 231 -8.75 -8.42 4.60
CA MET A 231 -9.20 -7.12 4.10
C MET A 231 -9.68 -7.18 2.66
N ILE A 232 -9.06 -8.00 1.79
CA ILE A 232 -9.44 -8.32 0.40
C ILE A 232 -10.62 -9.31 0.37
N GLY A 233 -11.08 -9.89 1.49
CA GLY A 233 -12.18 -10.87 1.50
C GLY A 233 -11.97 -12.04 0.53
N ILE A 234 -10.71 -12.31 0.16
CA ILE A 234 -10.33 -13.61 -0.35
C ILE A 234 -10.40 -14.52 0.87
N SER A 235 -11.49 -15.29 0.93
CA SER A 235 -11.66 -16.39 1.88
C SER A 235 -10.55 -17.41 1.65
N LEU A 236 -9.38 -17.20 2.26
CA LEU A 236 -8.46 -18.28 2.59
C LEU A 236 -9.07 -19.00 3.79
N CYS A 237 -9.94 -19.95 3.45
CA CYS A 237 -10.52 -20.98 4.30
C CYS A 237 -11.09 -20.51 5.64
N LYS A 238 -12.42 -20.44 5.70
CA LYS A 238 -13.19 -20.53 6.95
C LYS A 238 -12.69 -21.75 7.72
N HIS A 239 -11.96 -21.54 8.81
CA HIS A 239 -11.69 -22.59 9.78
C HIS A 239 -13.03 -22.88 10.45
N ASN A 240 -13.71 -23.92 9.99
CA ASN A 240 -14.82 -24.51 10.71
C ASN A 240 -14.19 -25.31 11.87
N LYS A 241 -14.30 -24.78 13.08
CA LYS A 241 -14.50 -25.58 14.28
C LYS A 241 -15.68 -24.97 15.01
#